data_AF-A0A3C0M9Q0-F1
#
_entry.id   AF-A0A3C0M9Q0-F1
#
_cell.length_a   1.000
_cell.length_b   1.000
_cell.length_c   1.000
_cell.angle_alpha   90.00
_cell.angle_beta   90.00
_cell.angle_gamma   90.00
#
_symmetry.space_group_name_H-M   'P 1'
#
loop_
_entity.id
_entity.type
_entity.pdbx_description
1 polymer ?
#
loop_
_entity_poly.entity_id
_entity_poly.type
_entity_poly.pdbx_seq_one_letter_code
_entity_poly.pdbx_strand_id
1 'polypeptide(L)'
;MTNISLSSLGLTEETLADRVVDKIAGSLLESLQYDEDGGEWHGDSKFAQRLSSQVANRLNKIVDDLAEKHVIPRATEMIETLVLQETNKWGEKIGKPVTFIEYLTQRAENWVREEVSFDGKTKGQDSYGWKKAGTRIEYMIDKHLQYSIDRAMREAVGAAHQSIIGGLKDAVNIKLGEIAIQLKTEVVKK
;
A
#
# COMPACT_ATOMS: atom_id res chain seq x y z
N MET A 1 63.55 24.98 22.73
CA MET A 1 62.30 24.31 22.33
C MET A 1 61.74 23.63 23.57
N THR A 2 60.66 24.15 24.12
CA THR A 2 60.01 23.59 25.32
C THR A 2 59.20 22.35 24.90
N ASN A 3 59.65 21.18 25.33
CA ASN A 3 58.89 19.93 25.18
C ASN A 3 57.68 19.97 26.10
N ILE A 4 56.51 20.29 25.52
CA ILE A 4 55.23 20.18 26.21
C ILE A 4 54.93 18.68 26.37
N SER A 5 54.94 18.18 27.60
CA SER A 5 54.58 16.78 27.90
C SER A 5 53.07 16.65 28.15
N LEU A 6 52.48 15.50 27.86
CA LEU A 6 51.05 15.22 28.09
C LEU A 6 50.61 15.53 29.53
N SER A 7 51.46 15.22 30.49
CA SER A 7 51.27 15.52 31.92
C SER A 7 51.22 17.03 32.21
N SER A 8 51.94 17.86 31.45
CA SER A 8 51.93 19.32 31.58
C SER A 8 50.64 19.99 31.08
N LEU A 9 49.83 19.25 30.29
CA LEU A 9 48.51 19.65 29.81
C LEU A 9 47.37 19.09 30.68
N GLY A 10 47.69 18.37 31.76
CA GLY A 10 46.70 17.74 32.64
C GLY A 10 45.97 16.55 32.01
N LEU A 11 46.56 15.92 30.98
CA LEU A 11 45.98 14.79 30.26
C LEU A 11 46.80 13.52 30.51
N THR A 12 46.12 12.41 30.80
CA THR A 12 46.73 11.07 30.79
C THR A 12 46.66 10.49 29.38
N GLU A 13 47.51 9.50 29.09
CA GLU A 13 47.52 8.80 27.79
C GLU A 13 46.17 8.12 27.49
N GLU A 14 45.51 7.60 28.53
CA GLU A 14 44.19 6.98 28.47
C GLU A 14 43.09 8.02 28.13
N THR A 15 43.10 9.19 28.79
CA THR A 15 42.16 10.28 28.47
C THR A 15 42.39 10.86 27.07
N LEU A 16 43.63 10.82 26.57
CA LEU A 16 43.92 11.22 25.19
C LEU A 16 43.37 10.19 24.20
N ALA A 17 43.55 8.89 24.48
CA ALA A 17 43.03 7.82 23.65
C ALA A 17 41.49 7.88 23.53
N ASP A 18 40.79 8.04 24.65
CA ASP A 18 39.32 8.18 24.66
C ASP A 18 38.86 9.39 23.84
N ARG A 19 39.49 10.55 24.02
CA ARG A 19 39.16 11.76 23.25
C ARG A 19 39.43 11.62 21.76
N VAL A 20 40.48 10.88 21.38
CA VAL A 20 40.78 10.59 19.97
C VAL A 20 39.72 9.67 19.40
N VAL A 21 39.31 8.63 20.12
CA VAL A 21 38.24 7.72 19.72
C VAL A 21 36.92 8.47 19.58
N ASP A 22 36.56 9.31 20.55
CA ASP A 22 35.35 10.13 20.50
C ASP A 22 35.35 11.09 19.32
N LYS A 23 36.50 11.72 19.01
CA LYS A 23 36.59 12.64 17.88
C LYS A 23 36.49 11.92 16.54
N ILE A 24 37.09 10.73 16.42
CA ILE A 24 36.99 9.89 15.22
C ILE A 24 35.56 9.39 15.05
N ALA A 25 34.92 8.93 16.13
CA ALA A 25 33.53 8.47 16.12
C ALA A 25 32.57 9.61 15.75
N GLY A 26 32.71 10.78 16.37
CA GLY A 26 31.93 11.98 16.04
C GLY A 26 32.12 12.40 14.58
N SER A 27 33.36 12.44 14.08
CA SER A 27 33.63 12.77 12.68
C SER A 27 33.07 11.76 11.68
N LEU A 28 32.90 10.50 12.08
CA LEU A 28 32.32 9.45 11.24
C LEU A 28 30.80 9.49 11.26
N LEU A 29 30.21 9.85 12.41
CA LEU A 29 28.77 9.83 12.64
C LEU A 29 28.09 11.15 12.25
N GLU A 30 28.79 12.27 12.32
CA GLU A 30 28.27 13.60 11.97
C GLU A 30 28.65 13.99 10.55
N SER A 31 27.75 14.70 9.87
CA SER A 31 28.02 15.37 8.61
C SER A 31 27.65 16.85 8.72
N LEU A 32 28.55 17.71 8.24
CA LEU A 32 28.30 19.13 8.08
C LEU A 32 27.48 19.33 6.81
N GLN A 33 26.33 19.98 6.93
CA GLN A 33 25.52 20.44 5.81
C GLN A 33 25.21 21.93 6.00
N TYR A 34 24.74 22.57 4.95
CA TYR A 34 24.32 23.97 4.97
C TYR A 34 22.82 24.03 4.67
N ASP A 35 22.07 24.80 5.46
CA ASP A 35 20.66 25.05 5.21
C ASP A 35 20.44 26.03 4.05
N GLU A 36 19.18 26.27 3.67
CA GLU A 36 18.82 27.19 2.57
C GLU A 36 19.26 28.64 2.80
N ASP A 37 19.50 29.03 4.05
CA ASP A 37 19.94 30.37 4.45
C ASP A 37 21.47 30.45 4.66
N GLY A 38 22.21 29.37 4.37
CA GLY A 38 23.66 29.28 4.49
C GLY A 38 24.17 29.03 5.92
N GLY A 39 23.29 28.69 6.85
CA GLY A 39 23.63 28.27 8.21
C GLY A 39 24.22 26.86 8.25
N GLU A 40 25.24 26.66 9.09
CA GLU A 40 25.83 25.35 9.33
C GLU A 40 24.87 24.47 10.14
N TRP A 41 24.50 23.34 9.57
CA TRP A 41 23.69 22.31 10.21
C TRP A 41 24.50 21.02 10.36
N HIS A 42 24.61 20.52 11.59
CA HIS A 42 25.20 19.22 11.89
C HIS A 42 24.11 18.17 11.90
N GLY A 43 24.19 17.21 10.98
CA GLY A 43 23.24 16.11 10.86
C GLY A 43 23.89 14.75 10.82
N ASP A 44 23.08 13.70 11.03
CA ASP A 44 23.56 12.32 10.93
C ASP A 44 24.16 12.03 9.56
N SER A 45 25.38 11.50 9.56
CA SER A 45 26.05 11.02 8.37
C SER A 45 25.26 9.88 7.71
N LYS A 46 25.50 9.66 6.41
CA LYS A 46 24.96 8.49 5.70
C LYS A 46 25.35 7.16 6.35
N PHE A 47 26.48 7.11 7.07
CA PHE A 47 26.91 5.93 7.80
C PHE A 47 26.06 5.72 9.06
N ALA A 48 25.86 6.77 9.87
CA ALA A 48 24.99 6.75 11.05
C ALA A 48 23.55 6.35 10.69
N GLN A 49 23.00 6.94 9.62
CA GLN A 49 21.66 6.60 9.12
C GLN A 49 21.55 5.13 8.69
N ARG A 50 22.56 4.60 8.00
CA ARG A 50 22.62 3.18 7.60
C ARG A 50 22.72 2.25 8.79
N LEU A 51 23.56 2.58 9.77
CA LEU A 51 23.73 1.80 10.98
C LEU A 51 22.43 1.76 11.79
N SER A 52 21.82 2.93 12.02
CA SER A 52 20.52 3.04 12.69
C SER A 52 19.43 2.23 11.97
N SER A 53 19.38 2.33 10.64
CA SER A 53 18.44 1.54 9.82
C SER A 53 18.69 0.03 9.94
N GLN A 54 19.94 -0.41 9.98
CA GLN A 54 20.27 -1.83 10.18
C GLN A 54 19.88 -2.33 11.57
N VAL A 55 20.12 -1.53 12.61
CA VAL A 55 19.70 -1.84 13.98
C VAL A 55 18.18 -1.91 14.07
N ALA A 56 17.47 -0.93 13.52
CA ALA A 56 16.01 -0.93 13.46
C ALA A 56 15.46 -2.17 12.74
N ASN A 57 16.02 -2.50 11.57
CA ASN A 57 15.62 -3.69 10.82
C ASN A 57 15.89 -4.99 11.60
N ARG A 58 16.98 -5.06 12.37
CA ARG A 58 17.29 -6.21 13.21
C ARG A 58 16.31 -6.32 14.37
N LEU A 59 15.99 -5.21 15.03
CA LEU A 59 15.01 -5.15 16.10
C LEU A 59 13.63 -5.57 15.61
N ASN A 60 13.18 -5.02 14.48
CA ASN A 60 11.89 -5.39 13.88
C ASN A 60 11.82 -6.89 13.61
N LYS A 61 12.85 -7.48 12.99
CA LYS A 61 12.89 -8.94 12.77
C LYS A 61 12.79 -9.75 14.06
N ILE A 62 13.47 -9.33 15.13
CA ILE A 62 13.41 -10.02 16.41
C ILE A 62 12.01 -9.90 17.03
N VAL A 63 11.39 -8.73 16.91
CA VAL A 63 10.02 -8.49 17.38
C VAL A 63 9.02 -9.32 16.59
N ASP A 64 9.15 -9.39 15.27
CA ASP A 64 8.32 -10.19 14.39
C ASP A 64 8.47 -11.69 14.72
N ASP A 65 9.71 -12.17 14.86
CA ASP A 65 10.00 -13.56 15.26
C ASP A 65 9.38 -13.90 16.63
N LEU A 66 9.39 -12.95 17.58
CA LEU A 66 8.79 -13.13 18.90
C LEU A 66 7.26 -13.13 18.83
N ALA A 67 6.70 -12.25 18.01
CA ALA A 67 5.26 -12.17 17.77
C ALA A 67 4.74 -13.46 17.13
N GLU A 68 5.42 -13.98 16.09
CA GLU A 68 5.06 -15.24 15.43
C GLU A 68 5.12 -16.44 16.38
N LYS A 69 6.12 -16.49 17.27
CA LYS A 69 6.29 -17.63 18.19
C LYS A 69 5.33 -17.61 19.37
N HIS A 70 4.97 -16.44 19.88
CA HIS A 70 4.29 -16.35 21.18
C HIS A 70 2.98 -15.56 21.15
N VAL A 71 2.87 -14.54 20.31
CA VAL A 71 1.69 -13.67 20.29
C VAL A 71 0.63 -14.24 19.37
N ILE A 72 0.99 -14.60 18.14
CA ILE A 72 0.05 -15.16 17.16
C ILE A 72 -0.58 -16.47 17.67
N PRO A 73 0.17 -17.47 18.17
CA PRO A 73 -0.42 -18.72 18.61
C PRO A 73 -1.36 -18.54 19.80
N ARG A 74 -1.02 -17.65 20.75
CA ARG A 74 -1.91 -17.32 21.87
C ARG A 74 -3.17 -16.59 21.41
N ALA A 75 -3.05 -15.66 20.47
CA ALA A 75 -4.21 -14.97 19.91
C ALA A 75 -5.13 -15.97 19.19
N THR A 76 -4.56 -16.89 18.41
CA THR A 76 -5.32 -17.98 17.78
C THR A 76 -6.02 -18.85 18.81
N GLU A 77 -5.31 -19.33 19.83
CA GLU A 77 -5.90 -20.15 20.91
C GLU A 77 -7.03 -19.42 21.64
N MET A 78 -6.84 -18.13 21.95
CA MET A 78 -7.87 -17.31 22.57
C MET A 78 -9.10 -17.15 21.68
N ILE A 79 -8.92 -16.97 20.37
CA ILE A 79 -10.01 -16.84 19.40
C ILE A 79 -10.75 -18.17 19.22
N GLU A 80 -10.04 -19.28 19.13
CA GLU A 80 -10.62 -20.62 18.95
C GLU A 80 -11.37 -21.09 20.20
N THR A 81 -10.88 -20.75 21.39
CA THR A 81 -11.51 -21.09 22.66
C THR A 81 -12.65 -20.12 23.03
N LEU A 82 -12.78 -19.00 22.31
CA LEU A 82 -13.83 -18.02 22.58
C LEU A 82 -15.20 -18.59 22.19
N VAL A 83 -16.03 -18.81 23.20
CA VAL A 83 -17.44 -19.19 23.06
C VAL A 83 -18.31 -17.97 23.28
N LEU A 84 -19.09 -17.63 22.26
CA LEU A 84 -20.07 -16.56 22.27
C LEU A 84 -21.47 -17.16 22.46
N GLN A 85 -22.30 -16.48 23.24
CA GLN A 85 -23.69 -16.84 23.44
C GLN A 85 -24.53 -15.58 23.52
N GLU A 86 -25.72 -15.61 22.89
CA GLU A 86 -26.66 -14.51 22.97
C GLU A 86 -27.14 -14.32 24.42
N THR A 87 -27.42 -13.10 24.81
CA THR A 87 -27.96 -12.79 26.15
C THR A 87 -29.22 -11.95 26.03
N ASN A 88 -30.17 -12.11 26.94
CA ASN A 88 -31.29 -11.16 27.03
C ASN A 88 -30.85 -9.78 27.53
N LYS A 89 -31.81 -8.86 27.59
CA LYS A 89 -31.64 -7.51 28.16
C LYS A 89 -31.17 -7.50 29.62
N TRP A 90 -31.25 -8.64 30.32
CA TRP A 90 -30.84 -8.81 31.71
C TRP A 90 -29.53 -9.59 31.86
N GLY A 91 -28.85 -9.94 30.76
CA GLY A 91 -27.57 -10.64 30.77
C GLY A 91 -27.65 -12.16 30.94
N GLU A 92 -28.85 -12.75 30.97
CA GLU A 92 -28.99 -14.20 31.02
C GLU A 92 -28.73 -14.81 29.65
N LYS A 93 -27.99 -15.92 29.64
CA LYS A 93 -27.59 -16.66 28.45
C LYS A 93 -28.81 -17.29 27.76
N ILE A 94 -29.02 -16.96 26.49
CA ILE A 94 -30.08 -17.46 25.61
C ILE A 94 -29.46 -18.05 24.35
N GLY A 95 -30.10 -19.07 23.79
CA GLY A 95 -29.66 -19.69 22.54
C GLY A 95 -28.48 -20.65 22.72
N LYS A 96 -27.95 -21.14 21.60
CA LYS A 96 -26.84 -22.11 21.58
C LYS A 96 -25.50 -21.37 21.70
N PRO A 97 -24.56 -21.84 22.53
CA PRO A 97 -23.20 -21.36 22.49
C PRO A 97 -22.58 -21.66 21.12
N VAL A 98 -21.90 -20.68 20.54
CA VAL A 98 -21.21 -20.79 19.24
C VAL A 98 -19.76 -20.37 19.41
N THR A 99 -18.86 -20.97 18.65
CA THR A 99 -17.47 -20.51 18.56
C THR A 99 -17.39 -19.16 17.84
N PHE A 100 -16.28 -18.43 18.01
CA PHE A 100 -16.06 -17.18 17.28
C PHE A 100 -16.15 -17.32 15.76
N ILE A 101 -15.61 -18.42 15.21
CA ILE A 101 -15.64 -18.70 13.77
C ILE A 101 -17.08 -18.92 13.29
N GLU A 102 -17.86 -19.73 14.01
CA GLU A 102 -19.27 -19.96 13.70
C GLU A 102 -20.09 -18.68 13.78
N TYR A 103 -19.83 -17.83 14.78
CA TYR A 103 -20.47 -16.53 14.92
C TYR A 103 -20.17 -15.62 13.72
N LEU A 104 -18.90 -15.51 13.30
CA LEU A 104 -18.53 -14.71 12.12
C LEU A 104 -19.16 -15.26 10.84
N THR A 105 -19.20 -16.58 10.69
CA THR A 105 -19.81 -17.25 9.54
C THR A 105 -21.31 -16.98 9.49
N GLN A 106 -22.03 -17.13 10.62
CA GLN A 106 -23.45 -16.81 10.71
C GLN A 106 -23.72 -15.32 10.40
N ARG A 107 -22.88 -14.43 10.91
CA ARG A 107 -22.99 -12.99 10.62
C ARG A 107 -22.78 -12.68 9.14
N ALA A 108 -21.79 -13.32 8.52
CA ALA A 108 -21.54 -13.20 7.09
C ALA A 108 -22.73 -13.74 6.27
N GLU A 109 -23.22 -14.94 6.59
CA GLU A 109 -24.39 -15.52 5.92
C GLU A 109 -25.62 -14.61 6.02
N ASN A 110 -25.90 -14.08 7.21
CA ASN A 110 -27.02 -13.17 7.43
C ASN A 110 -26.87 -11.87 6.62
N TRP A 111 -25.66 -11.31 6.54
CA TRP A 111 -25.40 -10.11 5.76
C TRP A 111 -25.53 -10.34 4.25
N VAL A 112 -25.04 -11.47 3.76
CA VAL A 112 -25.09 -11.86 2.34
C VAL A 112 -26.54 -12.15 1.90
N ARG A 113 -27.34 -12.76 2.80
CA ARG A 113 -28.76 -13.06 2.57
C ARG A 113 -29.70 -11.89 2.87
N GLU A 114 -29.17 -10.80 3.41
CA GLU A 114 -29.97 -9.63 3.76
C GLU A 114 -30.74 -9.12 2.53
N GLU A 115 -32.02 -8.86 2.71
CA GLU A 115 -32.88 -8.36 1.65
C GLU A 115 -32.54 -6.90 1.34
N VAL A 116 -32.32 -6.60 0.07
CA VAL A 116 -31.96 -5.27 -0.42
C VAL A 116 -32.92 -4.79 -1.51
N SER A 117 -33.02 -3.47 -1.66
CA SER A 117 -33.71 -2.84 -2.79
C SER A 117 -32.88 -2.92 -4.06
N PHE A 118 -33.43 -2.43 -5.18
CA PHE A 118 -32.75 -2.37 -6.47
C PHE A 118 -31.43 -1.56 -6.41
N ASP A 119 -31.33 -0.62 -5.47
CA ASP A 119 -30.12 0.17 -5.24
C ASP A 119 -29.13 -0.49 -4.27
N GLY A 120 -29.42 -1.70 -3.77
CA GLY A 120 -28.57 -2.40 -2.80
C GLY A 120 -28.74 -1.92 -1.36
N LYS A 121 -29.78 -1.12 -1.08
CA LYS A 121 -30.07 -0.57 0.26
C LYS A 121 -30.98 -1.48 1.07
N THR A 122 -30.71 -1.58 2.36
CA THR A 122 -31.58 -2.33 3.27
C THR A 122 -32.81 -1.51 3.62
N LYS A 123 -33.83 -2.16 4.18
CA LYS A 123 -35.07 -1.49 4.60
C LYS A 123 -34.85 -0.38 5.64
N GLY A 124 -33.79 -0.47 6.45
CA GLY A 124 -33.43 0.57 7.43
C GLY A 124 -32.65 1.74 6.82
N GLN A 125 -32.08 1.55 5.62
CA GLN A 125 -31.29 2.56 4.90
C GLN A 125 -32.10 3.29 3.82
N ASP A 126 -33.31 2.83 3.54
CA ASP A 126 -34.17 3.32 2.47
C ASP A 126 -35.53 3.77 3.00
N SER A 127 -36.19 4.68 2.29
CA SER A 127 -37.38 5.39 2.75
C SER A 127 -38.68 4.60 2.52
N TYR A 128 -39.83 5.26 2.72
CA TYR A 128 -41.22 4.75 2.65
C TYR A 128 -41.56 3.94 1.38
N GLY A 129 -40.74 4.02 0.32
CA GLY A 129 -40.91 3.31 -0.95
C GLY A 129 -40.08 2.02 -1.11
N TRP A 130 -39.40 1.55 -0.06
CA TRP A 130 -38.55 0.35 -0.15
C TRP A 130 -39.34 -0.87 -0.63
N LYS A 131 -38.81 -1.54 -1.65
CA LYS A 131 -39.31 -2.83 -2.15
C LYS A 131 -38.16 -3.81 -2.23
N LYS A 132 -38.43 -5.04 -1.80
CA LYS A 132 -37.50 -6.17 -1.94
C LYS A 132 -37.23 -6.41 -3.43
N ALA A 133 -35.98 -6.28 -3.85
CA ALA A 133 -35.53 -6.64 -5.19
C ALA A 133 -34.83 -8.01 -5.20
N GLY A 134 -34.06 -8.31 -4.16
CA GLY A 134 -33.33 -9.56 -4.03
C GLY A 134 -32.49 -9.60 -2.75
N THR A 135 -31.56 -10.54 -2.70
CA THR A 135 -30.54 -10.62 -1.65
C THR A 135 -29.34 -9.74 -1.97
N ARG A 136 -28.57 -9.36 -0.94
CA ARG A 136 -27.37 -8.54 -1.11
C ARG A 136 -26.35 -9.18 -2.05
N ILE A 137 -26.18 -10.51 -1.98
CA ILE A 137 -25.27 -11.23 -2.88
C ILE A 137 -25.71 -11.16 -4.34
N GLU A 138 -27.00 -11.32 -4.64
CA GLU A 138 -27.53 -11.20 -5.99
C GLU A 138 -27.28 -9.79 -6.55
N TYR A 139 -27.51 -8.75 -5.75
CA TYR A 139 -27.20 -7.37 -6.13
C TYR A 139 -25.70 -7.17 -6.41
N MET A 140 -24.81 -7.69 -5.55
CA MET A 140 -23.36 -7.55 -5.75
C MET A 140 -22.87 -8.28 -6.99
N ILE A 141 -23.39 -9.48 -7.26
CA ILE A 141 -23.09 -10.24 -8.48
C ILE A 141 -23.55 -9.47 -9.71
N ASP A 142 -24.79 -8.98 -9.71
CA ASP A 142 -25.34 -8.20 -10.81
C ASP A 142 -24.51 -6.93 -11.10
N LYS A 143 -24.16 -6.18 -10.05
CA LYS A 143 -23.27 -5.00 -10.18
C LYS A 143 -21.90 -5.35 -10.74
N HIS A 144 -21.30 -6.45 -10.28
CA HIS A 144 -20.00 -6.88 -10.76
C HIS A 144 -20.05 -7.32 -12.24
N LEU A 145 -21.09 -8.05 -12.65
CA LEU A 145 -21.32 -8.43 -14.03
C LEU A 145 -21.55 -7.21 -14.93
N GLN A 146 -22.41 -6.28 -14.50
CA GLN A 146 -22.66 -5.02 -15.22
C GLN A 146 -21.36 -4.23 -15.44
N TYR A 147 -20.56 -4.05 -14.38
CA TYR A 147 -19.28 -3.37 -14.48
C TYR A 147 -18.32 -4.08 -15.44
N SER A 148 -18.22 -5.40 -15.35
CA SER A 148 -17.33 -6.20 -16.19
C SER A 148 -17.74 -6.13 -17.67
N ILE A 149 -19.04 -6.15 -17.96
CA ILE A 149 -19.59 -6.01 -19.31
C ILE A 149 -19.35 -4.59 -19.85
N ASP A 150 -19.64 -3.54 -19.08
CA ASP A 150 -19.40 -2.15 -19.50
C ASP A 150 -17.92 -1.91 -19.82
N ARG A 151 -17.03 -2.40 -18.95
CA ARG A 151 -15.59 -2.35 -19.18
C ARG A 151 -15.18 -3.08 -20.45
N ALA A 152 -15.62 -4.33 -20.62
CA ALA A 152 -15.30 -5.12 -21.81
C ALA A 152 -15.82 -4.46 -23.09
N MET A 153 -17.02 -3.88 -23.07
CA MET A 153 -17.56 -3.14 -24.22
C MET A 153 -16.75 -1.88 -24.53
N ARG A 154 -16.38 -1.08 -23.52
CA ARG A 154 -15.53 0.09 -23.72
C ARG A 154 -14.18 -0.27 -24.30
N GLU A 155 -13.56 -1.34 -23.81
CA GLU A 155 -12.30 -1.85 -24.34
C GLU A 155 -12.46 -2.32 -25.79
N ALA A 156 -13.52 -3.06 -26.11
CA ALA A 156 -13.80 -3.53 -27.48
C ALA A 156 -14.06 -2.37 -28.46
N VAL A 157 -14.85 -1.37 -28.06
CA VAL A 157 -15.11 -0.16 -28.87
C VAL A 157 -13.83 0.66 -29.05
N GLY A 158 -13.00 0.75 -28.01
CA GLY A 158 -11.69 1.40 -28.08
C GLY A 158 -10.75 0.69 -29.06
N ALA A 159 -10.66 -0.63 -28.99
CA ALA A 159 -9.86 -1.44 -29.92
C ALA A 159 -10.36 -1.31 -31.37
N ALA A 160 -11.68 -1.33 -31.59
CA ALA A 160 -12.27 -1.11 -32.90
C ALA A 160 -11.94 0.29 -33.46
N HIS A 161 -12.06 1.34 -32.65
CA HIS A 161 -11.66 2.69 -33.05
C HIS A 161 -10.17 2.78 -33.41
N GLN A 162 -9.29 2.17 -32.62
CA GLN A 162 -7.86 2.13 -32.93
C GLN A 162 -7.58 1.41 -34.25
N SER A 163 -8.26 0.30 -34.52
CA SER A 163 -8.13 -0.42 -35.80
C SER A 163 -8.64 0.41 -36.99
N ILE A 164 -9.74 1.13 -36.84
CA ILE A 164 -10.29 2.00 -37.89
C ILE A 164 -9.36 3.18 -38.16
N ILE A 165 -8.85 3.83 -37.11
CA ILE A 165 -7.88 4.92 -37.22
C ILE A 165 -6.58 4.42 -37.88
N GLY A 166 -6.11 3.22 -37.51
CA GLY A 166 -4.97 2.57 -38.15
C GLY A 166 -5.19 2.36 -39.64
N GLY A 167 -6.31 1.74 -40.01
CA GLY A 167 -6.66 1.51 -41.42
C GLY A 167 -6.83 2.80 -42.23
N LEU A 168 -7.42 3.85 -41.65
CA LEU A 168 -7.52 5.16 -42.31
C LEU A 168 -6.15 5.81 -42.50
N LYS A 169 -5.28 5.75 -41.49
CA LYS A 169 -3.91 6.27 -41.58
C LYS A 169 -3.12 5.55 -42.68
N ASP A 170 -3.22 4.23 -42.74
CA ASP A 170 -2.56 3.42 -43.76
C ASP A 170 -3.10 3.75 -45.16
N ALA A 171 -4.42 3.85 -45.31
CA ALA A 171 -5.05 4.24 -46.58
C ALA A 171 -4.62 5.65 -47.05
N VAL A 172 -4.53 6.62 -46.14
CA VAL A 172 -4.05 7.97 -46.45
C VAL A 172 -2.58 7.94 -46.87
N ASN A 173 -1.72 7.20 -46.15
CA ASN A 173 -0.32 7.06 -46.50
C ASN A 173 -0.13 6.41 -47.88
N ILE A 174 -0.93 5.39 -48.22
CA ILE A 174 -0.92 4.77 -49.55
C ILE A 174 -1.28 5.81 -50.62
N LYS A 175 -2.38 6.55 -50.42
CA LYS A 175 -2.82 7.56 -51.40
C LYS A 175 -1.82 8.71 -51.56
N LEU A 176 -1.21 9.18 -50.48
CA LEU A 176 -0.14 10.19 -50.55
C LEU A 176 1.11 9.66 -51.26
N GLY A 177 1.46 8.38 -51.05
CA GLY A 177 2.54 7.71 -51.78
C GLY A 177 2.28 7.62 -53.28
N GLU A 178 1.07 7.21 -53.67
CA GLU A 178 0.63 7.18 -55.08
C GLU A 178 0.75 8.58 -55.73
N ILE A 179 0.26 9.62 -55.06
CA ILE A 179 0.35 11.02 -55.53
C ILE A 179 1.80 11.49 -55.64
N ALA A 180 2.65 11.17 -54.67
CA ALA A 180 4.06 11.55 -54.69
C ALA A 180 4.85 10.87 -55.83
N ILE A 181 4.50 9.62 -56.17
CA ILE A 181 5.06 8.93 -57.33
C ILE A 181 4.64 9.63 -58.63
N GLN A 182 3.34 9.95 -58.76
CA GLN A 182 2.82 10.69 -59.93
C GLN A 182 3.51 12.03 -60.12
N LEU A 183 3.71 12.80 -59.05
CA LEU A 183 4.44 14.09 -59.07
C LEU A 183 5.90 13.95 -59.50
N LYS A 184 6.60 12.88 -59.08
CA LYS A 184 8.00 12.64 -59.51
C LYS A 184 8.10 12.32 -61.00
N THR A 185 7.10 11.65 -61.57
CA THR A 185 7.08 11.31 -63.00
C THR A 185 6.67 12.47 -63.91
N GLU A 186 6.06 13.53 -63.36
CA GLU A 186 5.60 14.71 -64.11
C GLU A 186 6.64 15.85 -64.23
N VAL A 187 7.88 15.68 -63.74
CA VAL A 187 8.95 16.66 -64.01
C VAL A 187 9.44 16.52 -65.46
N VAL A 188 8.62 17.04 -66.38
CA VAL A 188 8.99 17.27 -67.78
C VAL A 188 10.08 18.34 -67.78
N LYS A 189 11.31 17.91 -68.10
CA LYS A 189 12.41 18.83 -68.45
C LYS A 189 11.94 19.75 -69.58
N LYS A 190 11.86 21.05 -69.29
CA LYS A 190 11.97 22.11 -70.29
C LYS A 190 13.34 22.76 -70.16
#